data_AF-A0A2M8BHD5-F1
#
_entry.id   AF-A0A2M8BHD5-F1
#
_cell.length_a   1.000
_cell.length_b   1.000
_cell.length_c   1.000
_cell.angle_alpha   90.00
_cell.angle_beta   90.00
_cell.angle_gamma   90.00
#
_symmetry.space_group_name_H-M   'P 1'
#
loop_
_entity.id
_entity.type
_entity.pdbx_description
1 polymer ?
#
loop_
_entity_poly.entity_id
_entity_poly.type
_entity_poly.pdbx_seq_one_letter_code
_entity_poly.pdbx_strand_id
1 'polypeptide(L)'
;MTATNQQGEIMGSSLQHLFDNVRVGEPMTYGNLQLFPLFPKGLLGVSCSLLSEAISTGAVEVSEALDAPGPWFRSLVVLNRSARPVLLREADLLVGGKQDRVADRTVMVPPNSRTVVPVSCVEATRSSYGASNNFDTAASAANTSFRTERIRQVAMTNDRPNQSQTWTMVDEHRRRAGVTSQNSSMRDVAEKAATNSELLRHLPLIPGACGLVAVSGSKRCCEARLVEVFGALELAASAWTSSVRGLECAKGEAPGLDAMDICKLFDVLGGADERPCESLGLGTLSHVIDHSETLGTVLVHDDKVVHTALFPGLRDSTAGWTKLDTPQSETGEPPMPIVAVADLHGHLDLFDRLVRHFDVLYARNYKLVLLGDYVDNGPQMRPLIDRLIQLQASRGDRFVAIMGNHDLAALRAMGWDGGPPDEGWYRQWRTNYCNSAADCFAAAYGARSGAELAANIPADHRRFLQELPWFAVLGDHLFVHAGMELGPLSPQLAELELRLPMPSGQTQHAIRDKRLSTLHDPNWNYVVVSAHTSASKLARHYAGPDPNPNAPHFIAERRICLAATVDHRSDGGGIWAVSLPSRELTFISPQGEVRELAAVE
;
A
#
# COMPACT_ATOMS: atom_id res chain seq x y z
N MET A 1 -20.54 -16.27 5.12
CA MET A 1 -21.49 -16.98 5.99
C MET A 1 -20.78 -17.22 7.31
N THR A 2 -21.24 -16.58 8.39
CA THR A 2 -20.68 -16.74 9.74
C THR A 2 -21.04 -18.13 10.28
N ALA A 3 -20.03 -18.89 10.71
CA ALA A 3 -20.24 -20.18 11.36
C ALA A 3 -20.65 -19.96 12.83
N THR A 4 -21.66 -20.70 13.28
CA THR A 4 -22.12 -20.71 14.68
C THR A 4 -21.68 -22.00 15.35
N ASN A 5 -21.29 -21.93 16.62
CA ASN A 5 -20.98 -23.13 17.42
C ASN A 5 -22.27 -23.88 17.84
N GLN A 6 -22.12 -25.04 18.50
CA GLN A 6 -23.23 -25.88 18.98
C GLN A 6 -24.16 -25.21 20.02
N GLN A 7 -23.83 -24.01 20.49
CA GLN A 7 -24.59 -23.23 21.48
C GLN A 7 -25.23 -21.95 20.90
N GLY A 8 -25.08 -21.67 19.61
CA GLY A 8 -25.78 -20.57 18.93
C GLY A 8 -25.22 -19.17 19.21
N GLU A 9 -24.02 -19.05 19.78
CA GLU A 9 -23.32 -17.78 19.88
C GLU A 9 -22.67 -17.40 18.54
N ILE A 10 -22.75 -16.11 18.19
CA ILE A 10 -22.02 -15.53 17.06
C ILE A 10 -20.54 -15.52 17.46
N MET A 11 -19.74 -16.44 16.91
CA MET A 11 -18.28 -16.37 17.07
C MET A 11 -17.79 -15.09 16.39
N GLY A 12 -17.10 -14.22 17.14
CA GLY A 12 -16.26 -13.18 16.55
C GLY A 12 -15.20 -13.78 15.62
N SER A 13 -14.52 -12.94 14.85
CA SER A 13 -13.38 -13.38 14.02
C SER A 13 -12.35 -14.15 14.87
N SER A 14 -11.65 -15.10 14.27
CA SER A 14 -10.57 -15.86 14.92
C SER A 14 -9.49 -14.90 15.43
N LEU A 15 -9.26 -13.79 14.70
CA LEU A 15 -8.36 -12.70 15.07
C LEU A 15 -8.80 -11.93 16.31
N GLN A 16 -10.08 -11.54 16.42
CA GLN A 16 -10.56 -10.85 17.61
C GLN A 16 -10.39 -11.74 18.84
N HIS A 17 -10.79 -13.01 18.74
CA HIS A 17 -10.60 -13.98 19.80
C HIS A 17 -9.12 -14.18 20.16
N LEU A 18 -8.22 -14.20 19.17
CA LEU A 18 -6.77 -14.27 19.40
C LEU A 18 -6.28 -13.07 20.21
N PHE A 19 -6.62 -11.86 19.79
CA PHE A 19 -6.13 -10.63 20.40
C PHE A 19 -6.69 -10.39 21.81
N ASP A 20 -7.95 -10.76 22.04
CA ASP A 20 -8.56 -10.75 23.37
C ASP A 20 -7.81 -11.65 24.36
N ASN A 21 -7.17 -12.71 23.87
CA ASN A 21 -6.48 -13.73 24.65
C ASN A 21 -4.94 -13.58 24.72
N VAL A 22 -4.37 -12.49 24.21
CA VAL A 22 -2.95 -12.17 24.37
C VAL A 22 -2.74 -10.86 25.12
N ARG A 23 -1.60 -10.74 25.79
CA ARG A 23 -1.13 -9.55 26.50
C ARG A 23 0.19 -9.09 25.88
N VAL A 24 0.29 -7.80 25.61
CA VAL A 24 1.52 -7.17 25.11
C VAL A 24 2.53 -6.99 26.26
N GLY A 25 3.78 -7.33 26.01
CA GLY A 25 4.89 -7.14 26.93
C GLY A 25 5.66 -5.83 26.74
N GLU A 26 6.68 -5.66 27.57
CA GLU A 26 7.63 -4.54 27.44
C GLU A 26 8.42 -4.63 26.13
N PRO A 27 8.60 -3.50 25.42
CA PRO A 27 9.31 -3.48 24.15
C PRO A 27 10.81 -3.72 24.32
N MET A 28 11.39 -4.43 23.36
CA MET A 28 12.83 -4.54 23.13
C MET A 28 13.21 -3.78 21.86
N THR A 29 14.41 -3.22 21.78
CA THR A 29 14.81 -2.35 20.67
C THR A 29 16.17 -2.71 20.10
N TYR A 30 16.31 -2.59 18.78
CA TYR A 30 17.61 -2.70 18.11
C TYR A 30 17.62 -1.89 16.81
N GLY A 31 18.50 -0.89 16.72
CA GLY A 31 18.49 0.05 15.59
C GLY A 31 17.13 0.75 15.46
N ASN A 32 16.56 0.72 14.27
CA ASN A 32 15.22 1.24 14.00
C ASN A 32 14.08 0.26 14.34
N LEU A 33 14.37 -0.92 14.92
CA LEU A 33 13.37 -1.93 15.30
C LEU A 33 12.92 -1.77 16.75
N GLN A 34 11.63 -1.98 16.97
CA GLN A 34 11.01 -2.18 18.28
C GLN A 34 10.13 -3.42 18.24
N LEU A 35 10.35 -4.35 19.16
CA LEU A 35 9.68 -5.64 19.21
C LEU A 35 8.93 -5.78 20.53
N PHE A 36 7.66 -6.14 20.45
CA PHE A 36 6.81 -6.39 21.60
C PHE A 36 6.54 -7.89 21.71
N PRO A 37 7.04 -8.58 22.76
CA PRO A 37 6.70 -9.97 23.00
C PRO A 37 5.22 -10.08 23.41
N LEU A 38 4.53 -11.09 22.91
CA LEU A 38 3.13 -11.37 23.22
C LEU A 38 3.04 -12.56 24.16
N PHE A 39 2.21 -12.45 25.19
CA PHE A 39 2.01 -13.48 26.20
C PHE A 39 0.57 -13.97 26.18
N PRO A 40 0.33 -15.29 26.31
CA PRO A 40 -1.04 -15.79 26.39
C PRO A 40 -1.66 -15.40 27.74
N LYS A 41 -2.95 -15.04 27.73
CA LYS A 41 -3.75 -14.83 28.97
C LYS A 41 -4.31 -16.14 29.53
N GLY A 42 -4.32 -17.21 28.73
CA GLY A 42 -4.83 -18.53 29.10
C GLY A 42 -3.94 -19.66 28.59
N LEU A 43 -4.43 -20.90 28.72
CA LEU A 43 -3.72 -22.07 28.21
C LEU A 43 -3.77 -22.09 26.67
N LEU A 44 -2.60 -22.11 26.06
CA LEU A 44 -2.44 -22.46 24.65
C LEU A 44 -2.69 -23.96 24.48
N GLY A 45 -3.28 -24.35 23.36
CA GLY A 45 -3.93 -25.67 23.26
C GLY A 45 -3.68 -26.44 21.97
N VAL A 46 -2.64 -26.08 21.20
CA VAL A 46 -2.23 -26.79 19.99
C VAL A 46 -0.95 -27.56 20.27
N SER A 47 -0.89 -28.83 19.83
CA SER A 47 0.31 -29.66 19.93
C SER A 47 0.85 -29.92 18.52
N CYS A 48 1.92 -29.22 18.14
CA CYS A 48 2.68 -29.50 16.93
C CYS A 48 4.14 -29.06 17.07
N SER A 49 5.00 -29.57 16.20
CA SER A 49 6.41 -29.19 16.10
C SER A 49 6.65 -28.29 14.90
N LEU A 50 7.64 -27.41 14.96
CA LEU A 50 8.06 -26.63 13.80
C LEU A 50 8.80 -27.52 12.79
N LEU A 51 8.65 -27.27 11.49
CA LEU A 51 9.28 -28.07 10.43
C LEU A 51 10.80 -28.19 10.60
N SER A 52 11.48 -27.08 10.91
CA SER A 52 12.94 -27.05 11.09
C SER A 52 13.41 -28.00 12.20
N GLU A 53 12.70 -28.00 13.32
CA GLU A 53 12.96 -28.91 14.44
C GLU A 53 12.73 -30.36 14.02
N ALA A 54 11.61 -30.64 13.36
CA ALA A 54 11.25 -32.00 12.96
C ALA A 54 12.20 -32.59 11.89
N ILE A 55 12.74 -31.76 10.99
CA ILE A 55 13.81 -32.16 10.05
C ILE A 55 15.10 -32.46 10.83
N SER A 56 15.48 -31.59 11.77
CA SER A 56 16.72 -31.74 12.54
C SER A 56 16.76 -33.04 13.38
N THR A 57 15.60 -33.52 13.83
CA THR A 57 15.48 -34.79 14.56
C THR A 57 15.31 -36.00 13.63
N GLY A 58 15.24 -35.81 12.31
CA GLY A 58 14.98 -36.87 11.33
C GLY A 58 13.55 -37.40 11.34
N ALA A 59 12.62 -36.70 11.99
CA ALA A 59 11.22 -37.11 12.11
C ALA A 59 10.39 -36.73 10.87
N VAL A 60 10.87 -35.74 10.10
CA VAL A 60 10.29 -35.29 8.84
C VAL A 60 11.34 -35.30 7.75
N GLU A 61 10.94 -35.71 6.56
CA GLU A 61 11.73 -35.59 5.34
C GLU A 61 10.98 -34.69 4.35
N VAL A 62 11.70 -33.75 3.73
CA VAL A 62 11.17 -32.89 2.67
C VAL A 62 11.93 -33.18 1.39
N SER A 63 11.20 -33.48 0.31
CA SER A 63 11.80 -33.84 -0.97
C SER A 63 11.06 -33.26 -2.18
N GLU A 64 11.72 -33.24 -3.34
CA GLU A 64 11.09 -32.90 -4.62
C GLU A 64 9.87 -33.81 -4.90
N ALA A 65 8.77 -33.22 -5.37
CA ALA A 65 7.53 -33.96 -5.67
C ALA A 65 7.51 -34.50 -7.12
N LEU A 66 8.42 -35.42 -7.43
CA LEU A 66 8.60 -35.96 -8.80
C LEU A 66 7.37 -36.69 -9.36
N ASP A 67 6.50 -37.16 -8.47
CA ASP A 67 5.28 -37.93 -8.75
C ASP A 67 3.99 -37.11 -8.56
N ALA A 68 4.08 -35.82 -8.21
CA ALA A 68 2.91 -34.98 -8.01
C ALA A 68 2.32 -34.46 -9.34
N PRO A 69 1.00 -34.19 -9.40
CA PRO A 69 0.36 -33.58 -10.57
C PRO A 69 0.91 -32.17 -10.85
N GLY A 70 1.14 -31.85 -12.12
CA GLY A 70 1.62 -30.54 -12.56
C GLY A 70 3.15 -30.40 -12.58
N PRO A 71 3.69 -29.17 -12.67
CA PRO A 71 5.12 -28.94 -12.69
C PRO A 71 5.77 -29.36 -11.35
N TRP A 72 6.49 -30.48 -11.35
CA TRP A 72 7.14 -31.06 -10.15
C TRP A 72 7.98 -30.04 -9.37
N PHE A 73 8.59 -29.07 -10.05
CA PHE A 73 9.42 -28.03 -9.43
C PHE A 73 8.64 -27.01 -8.60
N ARG A 74 7.30 -26.98 -8.70
CA ARG A 74 6.40 -26.09 -7.96
C ARG A 74 5.80 -26.75 -6.72
N SER A 75 6.19 -27.98 -6.40
CA SER A 75 5.61 -28.75 -5.32
C SER A 75 6.69 -29.54 -4.59
N LEU A 76 6.62 -29.60 -3.26
CA LEU A 76 7.44 -30.51 -2.45
C LEU A 76 6.57 -31.53 -1.75
N VAL A 77 7.16 -32.66 -1.41
CA VAL A 77 6.55 -33.66 -0.53
C VAL A 77 7.12 -33.45 0.87
N VAL A 78 6.24 -33.28 1.85
CA VAL A 78 6.58 -33.35 3.26
C VAL A 78 6.09 -34.69 3.79
N LEU A 79 7.04 -35.56 4.16
CA LEU A 79 6.77 -36.85 4.76
C LEU A 79 6.96 -36.74 6.28
N ASN A 80 5.84 -36.63 7.00
CA ASN A 80 5.86 -36.59 8.45
C ASN A 80 5.74 -38.01 9.01
N ARG A 81 6.83 -38.53 9.59
CA ARG A 81 6.88 -39.86 10.22
C ARG A 81 6.66 -39.79 11.74
N SER A 82 6.44 -38.60 12.27
CA SER A 82 6.22 -38.40 13.70
C SER A 82 4.76 -38.65 14.07
N ALA A 83 4.53 -38.90 15.36
CA ALA A 83 3.20 -39.00 15.93
C ALA A 83 2.54 -37.63 16.18
N ARG A 84 3.22 -36.52 15.85
CA ARG A 84 2.71 -35.16 16.05
C ARG A 84 2.50 -34.46 14.70
N PRO A 85 1.52 -33.55 14.60
CA PRO A 85 1.46 -32.63 13.47
C PRO A 85 2.72 -31.76 13.39
N VAL A 86 3.05 -31.29 12.19
CA VAL A 86 4.21 -30.44 11.93
C VAL A 86 3.78 -29.16 11.21
N LEU A 87 4.18 -28.00 11.73
CA LEU A 87 3.89 -26.70 11.15
C LEU A 87 4.98 -26.31 10.14
N LEU A 88 4.60 -26.19 8.87
CA LEU A 88 5.36 -25.50 7.82
C LEU A 88 4.78 -24.09 7.65
N ARG A 89 5.61 -23.05 7.75
CA ARG A 89 5.17 -21.66 7.56
C ARG A 89 5.40 -21.19 6.13
N GLU A 90 4.58 -20.26 5.67
CA GLU A 90 4.72 -19.56 4.38
C GLU A 90 6.07 -18.81 4.22
N ALA A 91 6.77 -18.61 5.33
CA ALA A 91 8.04 -17.92 5.43
C ALA A 91 9.27 -18.84 5.51
N ASP A 92 9.06 -20.15 5.67
CA ASP A 92 10.17 -21.09 5.85
C ASP A 92 10.92 -21.26 4.52
N LEU A 93 12.20 -20.92 4.55
CA LEU A 93 13.11 -21.07 3.42
C LEU A 93 13.67 -22.49 3.44
N LEU A 94 13.30 -23.27 2.42
CA LEU A 94 13.67 -24.67 2.22
C LEU A 94 14.91 -24.74 1.32
N VAL A 95 15.98 -25.26 1.90
CA VAL A 95 17.36 -25.16 1.43
C VAL A 95 17.82 -26.54 0.97
N GLY A 96 18.18 -26.69 -0.30
CA GLY A 96 18.54 -27.99 -0.87
C GLY A 96 17.69 -28.32 -2.09
N GLY A 97 17.49 -29.61 -2.38
CA GLY A 97 16.82 -30.04 -3.60
C GLY A 97 17.58 -29.67 -4.88
N LYS A 98 16.86 -29.49 -5.99
CA LYS A 98 17.44 -29.01 -7.24
C LYS A 98 17.61 -27.49 -7.28
N GLN A 99 16.75 -26.77 -6.58
CA GLN A 99 16.81 -25.32 -6.36
C GLN A 99 16.20 -25.03 -4.98
N ASP A 100 16.55 -23.92 -4.35
CA ASP A 100 15.91 -23.53 -3.08
C ASP A 100 14.44 -23.13 -3.27
N ARG A 101 13.64 -23.36 -2.22
CA ARG A 101 12.20 -23.15 -2.21
C ARG A 101 11.76 -22.33 -1.01
N VAL A 102 10.60 -21.73 -1.13
CA VAL A 102 9.84 -21.17 -0.01
C VAL A 102 8.40 -21.67 -0.13
N ALA A 103 7.77 -22.01 0.98
CA ALA A 103 6.37 -22.45 0.97
C ALA A 103 5.44 -21.32 0.53
N ASP A 104 4.42 -21.62 -0.27
CA ASP A 104 3.44 -20.62 -0.71
C ASP A 104 2.40 -20.30 0.37
N ARG A 105 2.17 -21.22 1.30
CA ARG A 105 1.15 -21.11 2.35
C ARG A 105 1.59 -21.84 3.62
N THR A 106 1.04 -21.44 4.76
CA THR A 106 1.18 -22.16 6.03
C THR A 106 0.40 -23.47 5.97
N VAL A 107 1.02 -24.58 6.40
CA VAL A 107 0.40 -25.91 6.40
C VAL A 107 0.75 -26.62 7.70
N MET A 108 -0.27 -27.15 8.39
CA MET A 108 -0.09 -28.10 9.49
C MET A 108 -0.16 -29.52 8.94
N VAL A 109 1.00 -30.12 8.70
CA VAL A 109 1.14 -31.46 8.12
C VAL A 109 0.68 -32.51 9.15
N PRO A 110 -0.28 -33.39 8.82
CA PRO A 110 -0.75 -34.42 9.75
C PRO A 110 0.36 -35.38 10.22
N PRO A 111 0.20 -36.05 11.37
CA PRO A 111 1.11 -37.11 11.79
C PRO A 111 1.05 -38.31 10.84
N ASN A 112 2.17 -39.02 10.69
CA ASN A 112 2.27 -40.23 9.86
C ASN A 112 1.70 -40.07 8.42
N SER A 113 1.92 -38.91 7.80
CA SER A 113 1.32 -38.56 6.51
C SER A 113 2.36 -38.15 5.47
N ARG A 114 1.92 -38.19 4.22
CA ARG A 114 2.60 -37.64 3.05
C ARG A 114 1.76 -36.49 2.51
N THR A 115 2.25 -35.26 2.62
CA THR A 115 1.54 -34.06 2.16
C THR A 115 2.30 -33.38 1.04
N VAL A 116 1.62 -33.05 -0.05
CA VAL A 116 2.21 -32.27 -1.15
C VAL A 116 1.94 -30.78 -0.88
N VAL A 117 3.00 -29.99 -0.79
CA VAL A 117 2.92 -28.56 -0.47
C VAL A 117 3.35 -27.70 -1.67
N PRO A 118 2.61 -26.64 -2.00
CA PRO A 118 2.99 -25.71 -3.06
C PRO A 118 4.16 -24.84 -2.63
N VAL A 119 5.10 -24.64 -3.53
CA VAL A 119 6.33 -23.87 -3.30
C VAL A 119 6.68 -23.01 -4.50
N SER A 120 7.44 -21.94 -4.22
CA SER A 120 8.05 -21.09 -5.24
C SER A 120 9.58 -21.23 -5.22
N CYS A 121 10.23 -21.25 -6.39
CA CYS A 121 11.69 -21.23 -6.47
C CYS A 121 12.21 -19.85 -6.08
N VAL A 122 13.23 -19.81 -5.22
CA VAL A 122 13.87 -18.58 -4.73
C VAL A 122 15.37 -18.55 -5.03
N GLU A 123 15.74 -19.30 -6.05
CA GLU A 123 17.05 -19.37 -6.65
C GLU A 123 16.87 -19.58 -8.15
N ALA A 124 17.48 -18.73 -8.99
CA ALA A 124 17.17 -18.69 -10.42
C ALA A 124 18.09 -19.57 -11.27
N THR A 125 19.37 -19.70 -10.91
CA THR A 125 20.39 -20.21 -11.86
C THR A 125 21.24 -21.39 -11.36
N ARG A 126 20.85 -22.06 -10.27
CA ARG A 126 21.60 -23.24 -9.78
C ARG A 126 21.54 -24.42 -10.75
N SER A 127 22.71 -24.99 -11.07
CA SER A 127 22.81 -26.25 -11.80
C SER A 127 22.19 -27.40 -11.00
N SER A 128 21.21 -28.08 -11.58
CA SER A 128 20.50 -29.19 -10.94
C SER A 128 21.18 -30.55 -11.11
N TYR A 129 22.33 -30.62 -11.78
CA TYR A 129 23.02 -31.88 -12.09
C TYR A 129 23.70 -32.43 -10.82
N GLY A 130 23.30 -33.62 -10.37
CA GLY A 130 23.85 -34.27 -9.17
C GLY A 130 23.34 -33.72 -7.84
N ALA A 131 22.34 -32.84 -7.86
CA ALA A 131 21.75 -32.27 -6.65
C ALA A 131 20.94 -33.32 -5.87
N SER A 132 21.01 -33.25 -4.53
CA SER A 132 20.12 -34.02 -3.64
C SER A 132 18.66 -33.68 -3.92
N ASN A 133 17.74 -34.63 -3.71
CA ASN A 133 16.31 -34.34 -3.74
C ASN A 133 15.78 -33.82 -2.41
N ASN A 134 16.60 -33.82 -1.36
CA ASN A 134 16.17 -33.51 0.00
C ASN A 134 16.44 -32.05 0.36
N PHE A 135 15.58 -31.51 1.23
CA PHE A 135 15.63 -30.15 1.72
C PHE A 135 15.86 -30.12 3.23
N ASP A 136 16.60 -29.11 3.65
CA ASP A 136 16.70 -28.63 5.03
C ASP A 136 16.00 -27.25 5.14
N THR A 137 16.10 -26.59 6.28
CA THR A 137 15.60 -25.23 6.52
C THR A 137 16.74 -24.25 6.74
N ALA A 138 16.57 -23.02 6.26
CA ALA A 138 17.52 -21.95 6.56
C ALA A 138 17.42 -21.48 8.02
N ALA A 139 18.51 -20.90 8.52
CA ALA A 139 18.58 -20.36 9.88
C ALA A 139 17.78 -19.05 10.09
N SER A 140 17.19 -18.51 9.03
CA SER A 140 16.33 -17.32 9.02
C SER A 140 15.10 -17.59 8.17
N ALA A 141 13.96 -17.03 8.55
CA ALA A 141 12.81 -16.94 7.67
C ALA A 141 13.12 -15.98 6.50
N ALA A 142 12.32 -16.04 5.43
CA ALA A 142 12.31 -14.99 4.42
C ALA A 142 11.97 -13.63 5.06
N ASN A 143 12.50 -12.53 4.51
CA ASN A 143 12.28 -11.21 5.08
C ASN A 143 10.81 -10.76 4.98
N THR A 144 10.40 -9.91 5.92
CA THR A 144 8.99 -9.48 6.08
C THR A 144 8.37 -8.88 4.82
N SER A 145 9.12 -8.05 4.08
CA SER A 145 8.64 -7.44 2.84
C SER A 145 8.43 -8.46 1.71
N PHE A 146 9.30 -9.46 1.58
CA PHE A 146 9.09 -10.57 0.63
C PHE A 146 7.90 -11.45 1.02
N ARG A 147 7.72 -11.73 2.33
CA ARG A 147 6.54 -12.46 2.85
C ARG A 147 5.24 -11.72 2.50
N THR A 148 5.21 -10.40 2.73
CA THR A 148 4.05 -9.54 2.48
C THR A 148 3.61 -9.61 1.01
N GLU A 149 4.54 -9.42 0.08
CA GLU A 149 4.23 -9.41 -1.35
C GLU A 149 3.81 -10.80 -1.86
N ARG A 150 4.38 -11.88 -1.31
CA ARG A 150 3.95 -13.24 -1.66
C ARG A 150 2.55 -13.55 -1.17
N ILE A 151 2.21 -13.18 0.06
CA ILE A 151 0.85 -13.35 0.58
C ILE A 151 -0.13 -12.53 -0.25
N ARG A 152 0.23 -11.30 -0.63
CA ARG A 152 -0.58 -10.46 -1.53
C ARG A 152 -0.90 -11.20 -2.83
N GLN A 153 0.09 -11.77 -3.51
CA GLN A 153 -0.12 -12.51 -4.76
C GLN A 153 -1.07 -13.70 -4.57
N VAL A 154 -0.84 -14.52 -3.55
CA VAL A 154 -1.66 -15.71 -3.27
C VAL A 154 -3.09 -15.34 -2.91
N ALA A 155 -3.26 -14.26 -2.14
CA ALA A 155 -4.56 -13.82 -1.66
C ALA A 155 -5.39 -13.14 -2.78
N MET A 156 -4.74 -12.49 -3.75
CA MET A 156 -5.39 -11.83 -4.88
C MET A 156 -5.79 -12.79 -6.01
N THR A 157 -4.95 -13.77 -6.33
CA THR A 157 -5.21 -14.71 -7.44
C THR A 157 -5.93 -15.97 -7.00
N ASN A 158 -6.00 -16.22 -5.68
CA ASN A 158 -6.33 -17.51 -5.08
C ASN A 158 -5.53 -18.68 -5.70
N ASP A 159 -4.35 -18.37 -6.24
CA ASP A 159 -3.45 -19.27 -6.93
C ASP A 159 -2.02 -19.07 -6.40
N ARG A 160 -1.05 -19.81 -6.96
CA ARG A 160 0.35 -19.75 -6.54
C ARG A 160 1.01 -18.42 -6.96
N PRO A 161 2.06 -17.97 -6.24
CA PRO A 161 2.86 -16.82 -6.66
C PRO A 161 3.42 -16.99 -8.07
N ASN A 162 3.57 -15.88 -8.79
CA ASN A 162 4.18 -15.90 -10.11
C ASN A 162 5.69 -16.15 -9.98
N GLN A 163 6.19 -17.18 -10.67
CA GLN A 163 7.58 -17.62 -10.54
C GLN A 163 8.59 -16.55 -11.01
N SER A 164 8.32 -15.89 -12.13
CA SER A 164 9.22 -14.86 -12.69
C SER A 164 9.23 -13.61 -11.82
N GLN A 165 8.07 -13.21 -11.28
CA GLN A 165 7.99 -12.12 -10.31
C GLN A 165 8.71 -12.48 -9.01
N THR A 166 8.62 -13.73 -8.56
CA THR A 166 9.36 -14.22 -7.38
C THR A 166 10.87 -14.02 -7.54
N TRP A 167 11.44 -14.35 -8.71
CA TRP A 167 12.86 -14.09 -8.96
C TRP A 167 13.22 -12.61 -9.02
N THR A 168 12.34 -11.79 -9.61
CA THR A 168 12.53 -10.32 -9.63
C THR A 168 12.59 -9.77 -8.21
N MET A 169 11.68 -10.23 -7.33
CA MET A 169 11.68 -9.87 -5.91
C MET A 169 12.96 -10.33 -5.20
N VAL A 170 13.40 -11.58 -5.41
CA VAL A 170 14.66 -12.07 -4.82
C VAL A 170 15.83 -11.18 -5.23
N ASP A 171 15.93 -10.80 -6.50
CA ASP A 171 16.98 -9.90 -6.98
C ASP A 171 16.89 -8.49 -6.39
N GLU A 172 15.68 -7.97 -6.16
CA GLU A 172 15.47 -6.71 -5.43
C GLU A 172 15.93 -6.77 -3.98
N HIS A 173 15.48 -7.77 -3.22
CA HIS A 173 15.89 -7.92 -1.82
C HIS A 173 17.38 -8.16 -1.69
N ARG A 174 17.98 -8.92 -2.60
CA ARG A 174 19.42 -9.11 -2.67
C ARG A 174 20.16 -7.78 -2.85
N ARG A 175 19.71 -6.94 -3.78
CA ARG A 175 20.28 -5.61 -4.02
C ARG A 175 20.11 -4.70 -2.81
N ARG A 176 18.92 -4.63 -2.21
CA ARG A 176 18.66 -3.83 -1.00
C ARG A 176 19.54 -4.28 0.18
N ALA A 177 19.70 -5.60 0.33
CA ALA A 177 20.56 -6.18 1.37
C ALA A 177 22.06 -6.03 1.06
N GLY A 178 22.45 -5.55 -0.13
CA GLY A 178 23.86 -5.47 -0.54
C GLY A 178 24.55 -6.84 -0.52
N VAL A 179 23.87 -7.87 -1.02
CA VAL A 179 24.39 -9.23 -1.14
C VAL A 179 24.81 -9.48 -2.59
N THR A 180 25.99 -10.04 -2.82
CA THR A 180 26.37 -10.55 -4.14
C THR A 180 26.11 -12.05 -4.14
N SER A 181 25.25 -12.52 -5.03
CA SER A 181 24.89 -13.94 -5.17
C SER A 181 25.29 -14.44 -6.56
N GLN A 182 25.88 -15.62 -6.63
CA GLN A 182 26.18 -16.28 -7.92
C GLN A 182 24.90 -16.82 -8.58
N ASN A 183 23.91 -17.24 -7.77
CA ASN A 183 22.74 -17.97 -8.25
C ASN A 183 21.42 -17.20 -8.16
N SER A 184 21.48 -15.93 -7.79
CA SER A 184 20.31 -15.13 -7.41
C SER A 184 19.44 -15.82 -6.35
N SER A 185 20.03 -16.08 -5.18
CA SER A 185 19.40 -16.86 -4.10
C SER A 185 18.92 -15.99 -2.93
N MET A 186 17.70 -16.27 -2.45
CA MET A 186 17.19 -15.71 -1.21
C MET A 186 17.92 -16.28 0.02
N ARG A 187 18.56 -17.44 -0.10
CA ARG A 187 19.40 -18.03 0.95
C ARG A 187 20.53 -17.08 1.34
N ASP A 188 21.19 -16.47 0.37
CA ASP A 188 22.34 -15.59 0.66
C ASP A 188 21.90 -14.34 1.44
N VAL A 189 20.67 -13.87 1.22
CA VAL A 189 20.06 -12.79 2.01
C VAL A 189 19.78 -13.26 3.44
N ALA A 190 19.18 -14.44 3.59
CA ALA A 190 18.87 -15.06 4.88
C ALA A 190 20.15 -15.37 5.69
N GLU A 191 21.21 -15.84 5.05
CA GLU A 191 22.50 -16.13 5.67
C GLU A 191 23.20 -14.84 6.13
N LYS A 192 23.20 -13.80 5.30
CA LYS A 192 23.70 -12.48 5.72
C LYS A 192 22.94 -11.97 6.94
N ALA A 193 21.61 -12.07 6.95
CA ALA A 193 20.80 -11.69 8.11
C ALA A 193 21.15 -12.52 9.35
N ALA A 194 21.38 -13.82 9.18
CA ALA A 194 21.75 -14.73 10.27
C ALA A 194 23.10 -14.39 10.93
N THR A 195 24.03 -13.73 10.21
CA THR A 195 25.31 -13.26 10.78
C THR A 195 25.18 -12.10 11.77
N ASN A 196 24.03 -11.42 11.82
CA ASN A 196 23.80 -10.31 12.75
C ASN A 196 23.54 -10.81 14.18
N SER A 197 24.61 -11.25 14.84
CA SER A 197 24.56 -11.84 16.18
C SER A 197 24.16 -10.86 17.30
N GLU A 198 24.25 -9.55 17.05
CA GLU A 198 23.80 -8.52 17.98
C GLU A 198 22.26 -8.42 18.01
N LEU A 199 21.60 -8.66 16.87
CA LEU A 199 20.13 -8.59 16.77
C LEU A 199 19.44 -9.48 17.80
N LEU A 200 19.85 -10.75 17.90
CA LEU A 200 19.26 -11.73 18.85
C LEU A 200 19.64 -11.46 20.31
N ARG A 201 20.78 -10.79 20.54
CA ARG A 201 21.18 -10.38 21.89
C ARG A 201 20.30 -9.25 22.42
N HIS A 202 19.88 -8.34 21.53
CA HIS A 202 18.99 -7.24 21.86
C HIS A 202 17.50 -7.59 21.79
N LEU A 203 17.12 -8.57 20.96
CA LEU A 203 15.74 -9.04 20.77
C LEU A 203 15.59 -10.54 21.13
N PRO A 204 15.97 -10.97 22.36
CA PRO A 204 15.88 -12.36 22.77
C PRO A 204 14.42 -12.81 22.92
N LEU A 205 14.21 -14.13 22.90
CA LEU A 205 12.94 -14.72 23.33
C LEU A 205 12.74 -14.42 24.81
N ILE A 206 11.63 -13.78 25.15
CA ILE A 206 11.23 -13.62 26.55
C ILE A 206 10.47 -14.88 26.99
N PRO A 207 10.86 -15.53 28.11
CA PRO A 207 10.20 -16.73 28.58
C PRO A 207 8.68 -16.55 28.72
N GLY A 208 7.92 -17.49 28.15
CA GLY A 208 6.45 -17.45 28.16
C GLY A 208 5.83 -16.62 27.03
N ALA A 209 6.62 -16.02 26.15
CA ALA A 209 6.10 -15.37 24.96
C ALA A 209 5.57 -16.41 23.95
N CYS A 210 4.39 -16.17 23.41
CA CYS A 210 3.74 -16.97 22.37
C CYS A 210 3.78 -16.31 20.99
N GLY A 211 4.40 -15.14 20.87
CA GLY A 211 4.42 -14.37 19.63
C GLY A 211 5.13 -13.05 19.79
N LEU A 212 5.12 -12.26 18.72
CA LEU A 212 5.73 -10.94 18.68
C LEU A 212 4.96 -9.97 17.77
N VAL A 213 5.06 -8.69 18.09
CA VAL A 213 4.80 -7.59 17.15
C VAL A 213 6.11 -6.90 16.87
N ALA A 214 6.51 -6.81 15.60
CA ALA A 214 7.69 -6.06 15.18
C ALA A 214 7.25 -4.76 14.52
N VAL A 215 7.82 -3.65 14.98
CA VAL A 215 7.64 -2.31 14.41
C VAL A 215 9.00 -1.81 13.95
N SER A 216 9.07 -1.15 12.80
CA SER A 216 10.32 -0.52 12.34
C SER A 216 10.11 0.92 11.92
N GLY A 217 11.11 1.78 12.14
CA GLY A 217 11.12 3.17 11.69
C GLY A 217 11.72 4.10 12.73
N SER A 218 11.21 5.32 12.80
CA SER A 218 11.62 6.37 13.72
C SER A 218 10.46 6.82 14.60
N LYS A 219 10.76 7.60 15.64
CA LYS A 219 9.76 8.24 16.52
C LYS A 219 8.70 9.05 15.78
N ARG A 220 9.05 9.54 14.59
CA ARG A 220 8.17 10.34 13.74
C ARG A 220 7.62 9.55 12.58
N CYS A 221 8.02 8.31 12.32
CA CYS A 221 7.53 7.52 11.20
C CYS A 221 7.93 6.06 11.37
N CYS A 222 7.03 5.18 11.78
CA CYS A 222 7.25 3.74 11.86
C CYS A 222 6.19 2.88 11.17
N GLU A 223 6.30 1.56 11.21
CA GLU A 223 5.35 0.66 10.56
C GLU A 223 5.36 -0.65 11.33
N ALA A 224 4.18 -1.20 11.62
CA ALA A 224 4.10 -2.58 12.09
C ALA A 224 4.46 -3.49 10.91
N ARG A 225 5.59 -4.19 11.03
CA ARG A 225 6.15 -5.04 9.98
C ARG A 225 5.66 -6.48 10.05
N LEU A 226 5.29 -6.93 11.25
CA LEU A 226 4.89 -8.31 11.51
C LEU A 226 4.12 -8.40 12.82
N VAL A 227 2.98 -9.07 12.81
CA VAL A 227 2.33 -9.64 13.99
C VAL A 227 2.35 -11.15 13.81
N GLU A 228 3.13 -11.86 14.62
CA GLU A 228 3.26 -13.32 14.52
C GLU A 228 2.88 -13.97 15.86
N VAL A 229 1.88 -14.86 15.86
CA VAL A 229 1.39 -15.55 17.06
C VAL A 229 1.35 -17.06 16.82
N PHE A 230 1.73 -17.82 17.84
CA PHE A 230 1.75 -19.28 17.82
C PHE A 230 0.82 -19.86 18.88
N GLY A 231 0.13 -20.93 18.50
CA GLY A 231 -0.80 -21.68 19.35
C GLY A 231 -0.14 -22.56 20.43
N ALA A 232 1.18 -22.48 20.58
CA ALA A 232 1.98 -23.17 21.60
C ALA A 232 3.25 -22.39 21.92
N LEU A 233 3.72 -22.46 23.18
CA LEU A 233 4.92 -21.76 23.62
C LEU A 233 6.19 -22.38 23.01
N GLU A 234 6.19 -23.71 22.84
CA GLU A 234 7.29 -24.45 22.24
C GLU A 234 7.47 -24.08 20.77
N LEU A 235 6.36 -23.89 20.04
CA LEU A 235 6.40 -23.40 18.65
C LEU A 235 6.98 -22.00 18.57
N ALA A 236 6.51 -21.08 19.42
CA ALA A 236 7.04 -19.71 19.48
C ALA A 236 8.53 -19.72 19.78
N ALA A 237 8.97 -20.57 20.72
CA ALA A 237 10.38 -20.71 21.07
C ALA A 237 11.22 -21.23 19.89
N SER A 238 10.76 -22.29 19.22
CA SER A 238 11.44 -22.86 18.04
C SER A 238 11.48 -21.88 16.86
N ALA A 239 10.45 -21.04 16.71
CA ALA A 239 10.32 -20.09 15.60
C ALA A 239 10.98 -18.72 15.86
N TRP A 240 11.24 -18.34 17.12
CA TRP A 240 11.66 -16.99 17.49
C TRP A 240 12.88 -16.51 16.71
N THR A 241 13.94 -17.34 16.70
CA THR A 241 15.21 -17.00 16.07
C THR A 241 15.06 -16.72 14.58
N SER A 242 14.35 -17.58 13.86
CA SER A 242 14.17 -17.44 12.41
C SER A 242 13.27 -16.25 12.07
N SER A 243 12.27 -15.97 12.91
CA SER A 243 11.33 -14.85 12.74
C SER A 243 12.01 -13.51 12.98
N VAL A 244 12.80 -13.37 14.06
CA VAL A 244 13.57 -12.16 14.35
C VAL A 244 14.63 -11.89 13.29
N ARG A 245 15.33 -12.91 12.79
CA ARG A 245 16.30 -12.76 11.70
C ARG A 245 15.66 -12.33 10.36
N GLY A 246 14.38 -12.64 10.16
CA GLY A 246 13.61 -12.18 9.00
C GLY A 246 13.22 -10.70 9.07
N LEU A 247 13.45 -10.00 10.18
CA LEU A 247 13.15 -8.58 10.31
C LEU A 247 14.21 -7.71 9.62
N GLU A 248 13.77 -6.78 8.79
CA GLU A 248 14.65 -5.84 8.11
C GLU A 248 15.03 -4.69 9.06
N CYS A 249 16.28 -4.73 9.55
CA CYS A 249 16.84 -3.72 10.44
C CYS A 249 17.70 -2.70 9.68
N ALA A 250 17.55 -1.43 10.03
CA ALA A 250 18.42 -0.33 9.63
C ALA A 250 19.03 0.36 10.86
N LYS A 251 20.08 1.16 10.63
CA LYS A 251 20.60 2.07 11.67
C LYS A 251 19.55 3.13 11.98
N GLY A 252 19.42 3.50 13.25
CA GLY A 252 18.48 4.53 13.69
C GLY A 252 18.09 4.34 15.14
N GLU A 253 17.20 5.20 15.62
CA GLU A 253 16.51 5.03 16.89
C GLU A 253 15.16 4.35 16.67
N ALA A 254 14.80 3.45 17.59
CA ALA A 254 13.51 2.80 17.59
C ALA A 254 12.35 3.80 17.76
N PRO A 255 11.12 3.44 17.33
CA PRO A 255 10.00 4.37 17.34
C PRO A 255 9.52 4.86 18.70
N GLY A 256 9.77 4.11 19.78
CA GLY A 256 9.37 4.51 21.13
C GLY A 256 7.87 4.37 21.39
N LEU A 257 7.21 3.42 20.74
CA LEU A 257 5.84 3.02 21.04
C LEU A 257 5.75 2.30 22.38
N ASP A 258 4.57 2.27 22.99
CA ASP A 258 4.29 1.50 24.20
C ASP A 258 3.32 0.33 23.94
N ALA A 259 3.05 -0.46 24.98
CA ALA A 259 2.15 -1.61 24.88
C ALA A 259 0.70 -1.21 24.53
N MET A 260 0.27 0.00 24.89
CA MET A 260 -1.08 0.50 24.58
C MET A 260 -1.23 0.79 23.09
N ASP A 261 -0.18 1.30 22.44
CA ASP A 261 -0.17 1.49 20.99
C ASP A 261 -0.37 0.18 20.23
N ILE A 262 0.19 -0.92 20.75
CA ILE A 262 0.01 -2.26 20.18
C ILE A 262 -1.38 -2.83 20.46
N CYS A 263 -1.96 -2.59 21.64
CA CYS A 263 -3.35 -2.96 21.90
C CYS A 263 -4.31 -2.28 20.90
N LYS A 264 -4.08 -0.99 20.58
CA LYS A 264 -4.88 -0.29 19.56
C LYS A 264 -4.71 -0.89 18.17
N LEU A 265 -3.50 -1.33 17.82
CA LEU A 265 -3.27 -2.08 16.59
C LEU A 265 -4.11 -3.37 16.58
N PHE A 266 -4.20 -4.08 17.71
CA PHE A 266 -5.03 -5.28 17.82
C PHE A 266 -6.52 -5.01 17.66
N ASP A 267 -7.03 -3.88 18.15
CA ASP A 267 -8.43 -3.50 17.93
C ASP A 267 -8.75 -3.34 16.44
N VAL A 268 -7.81 -2.78 15.66
CA VAL A 268 -7.93 -2.67 14.19
C VAL A 268 -7.84 -4.04 13.53
N LEU A 269 -6.82 -4.84 13.90
CA LEU A 269 -6.57 -6.14 13.28
C LEU A 269 -7.63 -7.19 13.64
N GLY A 270 -8.28 -7.07 14.80
CA GLY A 270 -9.33 -7.96 15.24
C GLY A 270 -10.57 -7.91 14.34
N GLY A 271 -10.85 -6.76 13.73
CA GLY A 271 -11.95 -6.58 12.78
C GLY A 271 -11.67 -7.04 11.36
N ALA A 272 -10.47 -7.54 11.05
CA ALA A 272 -10.08 -7.83 9.68
C ALA A 272 -10.81 -9.05 9.08
N ASP A 273 -11.14 -8.95 7.79
CA ASP A 273 -11.82 -10.00 7.04
C ASP A 273 -10.96 -11.26 6.86
N GLU A 274 -11.46 -12.39 7.35
CA GLU A 274 -10.86 -13.72 7.18
C GLU A 274 -11.54 -14.49 6.04
N ARG A 275 -10.75 -14.90 5.04
CA ARG A 275 -11.21 -15.67 3.87
C ARG A 275 -10.64 -17.08 3.91
N PRO A 276 -11.44 -18.12 4.22
CA PRO A 276 -10.97 -19.50 4.25
C PRO A 276 -10.41 -19.96 2.90
N CYS A 277 -9.37 -20.77 2.95
CA CYS A 277 -8.67 -21.36 1.82
C CYS A 277 -8.91 -22.87 1.77
N GLU A 278 -8.59 -23.48 0.63
CA GLU A 278 -8.50 -24.94 0.54
C GLU A 278 -7.44 -25.47 1.51
N SER A 279 -7.82 -26.46 2.33
CA SER A 279 -6.93 -27.04 3.32
C SER A 279 -6.04 -28.11 2.69
N LEU A 280 -4.73 -27.95 2.87
CA LEU A 280 -3.71 -28.92 2.44
C LEU A 280 -3.27 -29.86 3.58
N GLY A 281 -3.72 -29.60 4.81
CA GLY A 281 -3.28 -30.27 6.02
C GLY A 281 -4.40 -30.29 7.06
N LEU A 282 -4.02 -30.29 8.34
CA LEU A 282 -4.98 -30.14 9.43
C LEU A 282 -5.39 -28.67 9.59
N GLY A 283 -6.65 -28.46 9.97
CA GLY A 283 -7.21 -27.14 10.21
C GLY A 283 -7.67 -26.40 8.96
N THR A 284 -8.07 -25.15 9.18
CA THR A 284 -8.54 -24.21 8.18
C THR A 284 -7.59 -23.02 8.13
N LEU A 285 -6.92 -22.85 7.00
CA LEU A 285 -6.13 -21.66 6.71
C LEU A 285 -7.06 -20.58 6.14
N SER A 286 -7.00 -19.38 6.69
CA SER A 286 -7.70 -18.19 6.17
C SER A 286 -6.68 -17.15 5.74
N HIS A 287 -6.89 -16.52 4.58
CA HIS A 287 -6.22 -15.29 4.21
C HIS A 287 -6.88 -14.11 4.89
N VAL A 288 -6.07 -13.21 5.43
CA VAL A 288 -6.52 -11.93 5.98
C VAL A 288 -6.25 -10.88 4.92
N ILE A 289 -7.32 -10.26 4.41
CA ILE A 289 -7.25 -9.12 3.50
C ILE A 289 -8.32 -8.15 3.92
N ASP A 290 -7.93 -7.02 4.47
CA ASP A 290 -8.87 -6.01 4.93
C ASP A 290 -8.60 -4.65 4.28
N HIS A 291 -9.60 -3.77 4.35
CA HIS A 291 -9.59 -2.38 3.93
C HIS A 291 -8.44 -1.56 4.55
N SER A 292 -7.92 -1.97 5.72
CA SER A 292 -6.71 -1.41 6.35
C SER A 292 -5.39 -1.79 5.66
N GLU A 293 -5.44 -2.41 4.48
CA GLU A 293 -4.30 -2.99 3.75
C GLU A 293 -3.55 -4.09 4.53
N THR A 294 -4.12 -4.58 5.63
CA THR A 294 -3.58 -5.73 6.37
C THR A 294 -3.63 -6.98 5.50
N LEU A 295 -2.46 -7.60 5.33
CA LEU A 295 -2.31 -8.87 4.64
C LEU A 295 -1.84 -9.92 5.64
N GLY A 296 -2.31 -11.16 5.50
CA GLY A 296 -1.79 -12.20 6.36
C GLY A 296 -2.47 -13.53 6.22
N THR A 297 -2.16 -14.42 7.16
CA THR A 297 -2.77 -15.72 7.30
C THR A 297 -3.08 -16.04 8.75
N VAL A 298 -4.17 -16.78 8.94
CA VAL A 298 -4.59 -17.38 10.21
C VAL A 298 -4.83 -18.86 9.95
N LEU A 299 -4.17 -19.74 10.70
CA LEU A 299 -4.43 -21.17 10.68
C LEU A 299 -5.14 -21.57 11.98
N VAL A 300 -6.36 -22.10 11.87
CA VAL A 300 -7.17 -22.57 13.00
C VAL A 300 -7.36 -24.08 12.91
N HIS A 301 -7.17 -24.79 14.03
CA HIS A 301 -7.47 -26.23 14.14
C HIS A 301 -8.13 -26.50 15.49
N ASP A 302 -9.24 -27.24 15.48
CA ASP A 302 -10.07 -27.53 16.67
C ASP A 302 -10.44 -26.26 17.46
N ASP A 303 -10.91 -25.24 16.73
CA ASP A 303 -11.28 -23.90 17.24
C ASP A 303 -10.15 -23.14 17.95
N LYS A 304 -8.90 -23.55 17.74
CA LYS A 304 -7.71 -22.90 18.29
C LYS A 304 -6.80 -22.38 17.20
N VAL A 305 -6.31 -21.15 17.38
CA VAL A 305 -5.28 -20.59 16.51
C VAL A 305 -3.99 -21.39 16.67
N VAL A 306 -3.51 -21.95 15.57
CA VAL A 306 -2.23 -22.67 15.46
C VAL A 306 -1.11 -21.70 15.15
N HIS A 307 -1.33 -20.83 14.16
CA HIS A 307 -0.36 -19.83 13.71
C HIS A 307 -1.09 -18.66 13.08
N THR A 308 -0.56 -17.47 13.32
CA THR A 308 -1.03 -16.23 12.69
C THR A 308 0.19 -15.45 12.26
N ALA A 309 0.19 -14.96 11.02
CA ALA A 309 1.20 -14.04 10.51
C ALA A 309 0.49 -12.92 9.75
N LEU A 310 0.48 -11.72 10.35
CA LEU A 310 -0.09 -10.52 9.74
C LEU A 310 1.02 -9.51 9.41
N PHE A 311 0.80 -8.82 8.32
CA PHE A 311 1.61 -7.76 7.74
C PHE A 311 0.67 -6.57 7.56
N PRO A 312 0.47 -5.76 8.61
CA PRO A 312 -0.36 -4.57 8.53
C PRO A 312 0.15 -3.63 7.43
N GLY A 313 -0.74 -3.23 6.53
CA GLY A 313 -0.41 -2.41 5.37
C GLY A 313 -0.15 -0.94 5.70
N LEU A 314 0.35 -0.23 4.70
CA LEU A 314 1.02 1.05 4.80
C LEU A 314 0.03 2.20 5.07
N ARG A 315 0.29 3.02 6.09
CA ARG A 315 0.11 4.47 5.91
C ARG A 315 1.36 4.96 5.18
N ASP A 316 1.13 5.54 4.01
CA ASP A 316 2.05 6.27 3.15
C ASP A 316 3.22 6.95 3.92
N SER A 317 4.46 6.55 3.61
CA SER A 317 5.70 7.04 4.27
C SER A 317 6.13 8.46 3.85
N THR A 318 5.19 9.31 3.45
CA THR A 318 5.34 10.77 3.41
C THR A 318 4.59 11.48 4.54
N ALA A 319 3.71 10.78 5.26
CA ALA A 319 3.17 11.24 6.52
C ALA A 319 4.01 10.63 7.65
N GLY A 320 4.74 11.49 8.37
CA GLY A 320 5.20 11.08 9.69
C GLY A 320 4.03 10.56 10.53
N TRP A 321 4.34 9.69 11.50
CA TRP A 321 3.50 9.32 12.62
C TRP A 321 3.07 10.56 13.36
N THR A 322 2.00 11.16 12.87
CA THR A 322 0.93 11.60 13.74
C THR A 322 0.36 10.33 14.36
N LYS A 323 0.77 10.12 15.62
CA LYS A 323 0.04 9.44 16.69
C LYS A 323 -1.31 8.87 16.21
N LEU A 324 -1.43 7.54 16.25
CA LEU A 324 -2.68 6.77 16.11
C LEU A 324 -3.92 7.66 16.25
N ASP A 325 -4.53 8.02 15.12
CA ASP A 325 -5.91 8.50 15.15
C ASP A 325 -6.74 7.33 15.66
N THR A 326 -7.21 7.50 16.88
CA THR A 326 -8.19 6.70 17.60
C THR A 326 -9.31 6.24 16.67
N PRO A 327 -9.80 4.99 16.77
CA PRO A 327 -11.08 4.62 16.17
C PRO A 327 -12.16 5.47 16.84
N GLN A 328 -12.71 6.40 16.07
CA GLN A 328 -13.74 7.35 16.48
C GLN A 328 -13.34 8.22 17.68
N SER A 329 -13.52 9.52 17.51
CA SER A 329 -13.59 10.38 18.66
C SER A 329 -14.80 9.94 19.51
N GLU A 330 -14.55 9.52 20.74
CA GLU A 330 -15.57 9.47 21.81
C GLU A 330 -16.00 10.88 22.25
N THR A 331 -15.44 11.93 21.66
CA THR A 331 -16.17 13.20 21.48
C THR A 331 -17.03 12.98 20.25
N GLY A 332 -18.36 13.05 20.31
CA GLY A 332 -19.24 12.93 19.13
C GLY A 332 -19.08 14.03 18.08
N GLU A 333 -17.85 14.42 17.75
CA GLU A 333 -17.47 15.40 16.75
C GLU A 333 -17.20 14.67 15.42
N PRO A 334 -17.81 15.14 14.33
CA PRO A 334 -17.67 14.52 13.02
C PRO A 334 -16.24 14.61 12.47
N PRO A 335 -15.82 13.68 11.58
CA PRO A 335 -14.52 13.75 10.93
C PRO A 335 -14.32 15.09 10.20
N MET A 336 -13.07 15.58 10.19
CA MET A 336 -12.73 16.85 9.57
C MET A 336 -13.14 16.86 8.09
N PRO A 337 -13.92 17.84 7.63
CA PRO A 337 -14.34 17.92 6.23
C PRO A 337 -13.16 17.98 5.26
N ILE A 338 -13.32 17.37 4.09
CA ILE A 338 -12.37 17.49 2.98
C ILE A 338 -13.01 18.35 1.91
N VAL A 339 -12.29 19.35 1.41
CA VAL A 339 -12.69 20.16 0.26
C VAL A 339 -11.75 19.84 -0.89
N ALA A 340 -12.24 19.14 -1.90
CA ALA A 340 -11.49 18.83 -3.11
C ALA A 340 -11.82 19.82 -4.22
N VAL A 341 -10.80 20.43 -4.82
CA VAL A 341 -10.92 21.55 -5.76
C VAL A 341 -10.44 21.11 -7.14
N ALA A 342 -11.24 21.41 -8.16
CA ALA A 342 -10.93 21.15 -9.57
C ALA A 342 -9.76 22.01 -10.09
N ASP A 343 -9.44 21.85 -11.37
CA ASP A 343 -8.33 22.49 -12.08
C ASP A 343 -8.25 24.01 -11.84
N LEU A 344 -7.04 24.54 -11.65
CA LEU A 344 -6.82 25.96 -11.30
C LEU A 344 -6.32 26.80 -12.47
N HIS A 345 -5.46 26.24 -13.33
CA HIS A 345 -4.89 26.88 -14.52
C HIS A 345 -4.47 28.32 -14.27
N GLY A 346 -3.66 28.61 -13.25
CA GLY A 346 -3.18 29.97 -13.00
C GLY A 346 -4.23 31.03 -12.62
N HIS A 347 -5.44 30.66 -12.17
CA HIS A 347 -6.47 31.60 -11.71
C HIS A 347 -6.46 31.76 -10.17
N LEU A 348 -5.42 32.44 -9.65
CA LEU A 348 -5.25 32.67 -8.20
C LEU A 348 -6.43 33.43 -7.57
N ASP A 349 -7.00 34.41 -8.27
CA ASP A 349 -8.12 35.20 -7.78
C ASP A 349 -9.38 34.36 -7.48
N LEU A 350 -9.72 33.42 -8.36
CA LEU A 350 -10.79 32.43 -8.14
C LEU A 350 -10.45 31.49 -6.99
N PHE A 351 -9.23 30.96 -6.98
CA PHE A 351 -8.76 30.06 -5.93
C PHE A 351 -8.79 30.72 -4.54
N ASP A 352 -8.32 31.95 -4.39
CA ASP A 352 -8.35 32.68 -3.12
C ASP A 352 -9.77 33.03 -2.68
N ARG A 353 -10.72 33.25 -3.60
CA ARG A 353 -12.14 33.40 -3.24
C ARG A 353 -12.69 32.09 -2.68
N LEU A 354 -12.36 30.96 -3.30
CA LEU A 354 -12.77 29.63 -2.87
C LEU A 354 -12.20 29.27 -1.50
N VAL A 355 -10.90 29.46 -1.30
CA VAL A 355 -10.26 29.25 0.00
C VAL A 355 -10.88 30.15 1.07
N ARG A 356 -11.15 31.42 0.77
CA ARG A 356 -11.83 32.33 1.72
C ARG A 356 -13.23 31.86 2.09
N HIS A 357 -14.01 31.39 1.12
CA HIS A 357 -15.35 30.85 1.38
C HIS A 357 -15.29 29.68 2.36
N PHE A 358 -14.42 28.68 2.11
CA PHE A 358 -14.28 27.52 2.99
C PHE A 358 -13.58 27.81 4.32
N ASP A 359 -12.67 28.79 4.36
CA ASP A 359 -12.09 29.29 5.61
C ASP A 359 -13.16 29.86 6.54
N VAL A 360 -14.17 30.54 5.98
CA VAL A 360 -15.32 31.03 6.73
C VAL A 360 -16.27 29.88 7.09
N LEU A 361 -16.65 29.05 6.12
CA LEU A 361 -17.62 27.96 6.29
C LEU A 361 -17.18 26.95 7.37
N TYR A 362 -15.90 26.56 7.34
CA TYR A 362 -15.35 25.55 8.24
C TYR A 362 -14.43 26.13 9.32
N ALA A 363 -14.40 27.46 9.51
CA ALA A 363 -13.49 28.12 10.44
C ALA A 363 -12.02 27.65 10.28
N ARG A 364 -11.59 27.45 9.02
CA ARG A 364 -10.29 26.87 8.63
C ARG A 364 -10.03 25.43 9.11
N ASN A 365 -11.02 24.73 9.63
CA ASN A 365 -10.93 23.37 10.13
C ASN A 365 -11.38 22.35 9.07
N TYR A 366 -10.65 22.29 7.96
CA TYR A 366 -10.91 21.36 6.87
C TYR A 366 -9.59 21.00 6.17
N LYS A 367 -9.55 19.84 5.50
CA LYS A 367 -8.45 19.46 4.60
C LYS A 367 -8.75 20.00 3.20
N LEU A 368 -7.79 20.72 2.62
CA LEU A 368 -7.87 21.26 1.27
C LEU A 368 -7.09 20.33 0.32
N VAL A 369 -7.77 19.73 -0.65
CA VAL A 369 -7.18 18.86 -1.67
C VAL A 369 -7.31 19.52 -3.03
N LEU A 370 -6.20 19.67 -3.75
CA LEU A 370 -6.20 20.23 -5.11
C LEU A 370 -5.94 19.11 -6.13
N LEU A 371 -6.80 19.02 -7.15
CA LEU A 371 -6.84 17.90 -8.08
C LEU A 371 -5.86 18.00 -9.25
N GLY A 372 -4.93 18.97 -9.26
CA GLY A 372 -3.94 19.17 -10.32
C GLY A 372 -4.25 20.31 -11.27
N ASP A 373 -3.42 20.44 -12.30
CA ASP A 373 -3.48 21.47 -13.35
C ASP A 373 -3.42 22.89 -12.77
N TYR A 374 -2.29 23.21 -12.15
CA TYR A 374 -1.99 24.53 -11.57
C TYR A 374 -1.48 25.51 -12.62
N VAL A 375 -0.86 24.99 -13.67
CA VAL A 375 -0.16 25.75 -14.69
C VAL A 375 -0.98 25.91 -15.97
N ASP A 376 -0.52 26.80 -16.85
CA ASP A 376 -1.12 27.15 -18.14
C ASP A 376 -2.48 27.87 -18.07
N ASN A 377 -2.85 28.53 -19.17
CA ASN A 377 -4.15 29.14 -19.51
C ASN A 377 -4.63 30.35 -18.69
N GLY A 378 -4.23 30.50 -17.43
CA GLY A 378 -4.58 31.67 -16.61
C GLY A 378 -3.45 32.68 -16.43
N PRO A 379 -3.78 33.94 -16.10
CA PRO A 379 -2.81 35.04 -16.06
C PRO A 379 -1.93 35.07 -14.81
N GLN A 380 -2.28 34.35 -13.73
CA GLN A 380 -1.66 34.47 -12.40
C GLN A 380 -0.89 33.20 -12.00
N MET A 381 -0.35 32.45 -12.97
CA MET A 381 0.37 31.19 -12.73
C MET A 381 1.50 31.29 -11.70
N ARG A 382 2.35 32.32 -11.78
CA ARG A 382 3.46 32.52 -10.82
C ARG A 382 2.95 32.79 -9.40
N PRO A 383 2.13 33.84 -9.18
CA PRO A 383 1.51 34.08 -7.88
C PRO A 383 0.70 32.89 -7.35
N LEU A 384 0.07 32.08 -8.22
CA LEU A 384 -0.63 30.88 -7.80
C LEU A 384 0.34 29.87 -7.18
N ILE A 385 1.46 29.54 -7.84
CA ILE A 385 2.45 28.62 -7.28
C ILE A 385 3.03 29.17 -5.95
N ASP A 386 3.33 30.47 -5.88
CA ASP A 386 3.73 31.13 -4.62
C ASP A 386 2.69 30.88 -3.51
N ARG A 387 1.40 31.03 -3.85
CA ARG A 387 0.29 30.82 -2.92
C ARG A 387 0.18 29.36 -2.47
N LEU A 388 0.35 28.40 -3.37
CA LEU A 388 0.28 26.97 -3.05
C LEU A 388 1.41 26.57 -2.09
N ILE A 389 2.63 27.05 -2.33
CA ILE A 389 3.77 26.83 -1.43
C ILE A 389 3.50 27.42 -0.03
N GLN A 390 2.95 28.63 0.04
CA GLN A 390 2.56 29.25 1.32
C GLN A 390 1.46 28.46 2.05
N LEU A 391 0.47 27.94 1.32
CA LEU A 391 -0.60 27.12 1.89
C LEU A 391 -0.06 25.78 2.40
N GLN A 392 0.82 25.13 1.63
CA GLN A 392 1.51 23.91 2.06
C GLN A 392 2.27 24.14 3.38
N ALA A 393 3.05 25.22 3.47
CA ALA A 393 3.81 25.56 4.68
C ALA A 393 2.91 25.92 5.88
N SER A 394 1.80 26.62 5.65
CA SER A 394 0.93 27.12 6.73
C SER A 394 -0.13 26.12 7.20
N ARG A 395 -0.55 25.19 6.34
CA ARG A 395 -1.59 24.20 6.65
C ARG A 395 -1.06 22.81 6.96
N GLY A 396 0.18 22.50 6.59
CA GLY A 396 0.79 21.19 6.84
C GLY A 396 -0.03 20.06 6.21
N ASP A 397 -0.36 19.05 7.01
CA ASP A 397 -1.11 17.84 6.62
C ASP A 397 -2.58 18.13 6.20
N ARG A 398 -3.05 19.37 6.37
CA ARG A 398 -4.37 19.82 5.91
C ARG A 398 -4.36 20.42 4.51
N PHE A 399 -3.22 20.38 3.80
CA PHE A 399 -3.10 20.78 2.41
C PHE A 399 -2.48 19.65 1.60
N VAL A 400 -3.19 19.20 0.57
CA VAL A 400 -2.76 18.16 -0.36
C VAL A 400 -2.94 18.70 -1.77
N ALA A 401 -1.92 18.51 -2.62
CA ALA A 401 -1.95 18.90 -4.02
C ALA A 401 -1.40 17.71 -4.83
N ILE A 402 -2.14 17.25 -5.85
CA ILE A 402 -1.71 16.14 -6.71
C ILE A 402 -1.29 16.63 -8.10
N MET A 403 -0.63 15.78 -8.87
CA MET A 403 -0.11 16.06 -10.21
C MET A 403 -1.22 16.09 -11.27
N GLY A 404 -1.35 17.18 -12.01
CA GLY A 404 -2.13 17.23 -13.24
C GLY A 404 -1.29 16.94 -14.50
N ASN A 405 -1.94 16.78 -15.66
CA ASN A 405 -1.19 16.56 -16.90
C ASN A 405 -0.48 17.82 -17.40
N HIS A 406 -1.00 19.01 -17.15
CA HIS A 406 -0.32 20.26 -17.50
C HIS A 406 0.94 20.44 -16.66
N ASP A 407 0.85 20.15 -15.36
CA ASP A 407 1.97 20.22 -14.43
C ASP A 407 3.08 19.23 -14.83
N LEU A 408 2.68 17.98 -15.12
CA LEU A 408 3.60 16.93 -15.59
C LEU A 408 4.24 17.30 -16.93
N ALA A 409 3.48 17.91 -17.85
CA ALA A 409 4.00 18.34 -19.14
C ALA A 409 5.04 19.46 -18.99
N ALA A 410 4.77 20.47 -18.15
CA ALA A 410 5.72 21.53 -17.83
C ALA A 410 7.00 20.96 -17.19
N LEU A 411 6.84 20.02 -16.24
CA LEU A 411 7.98 19.44 -15.52
C LEU A 411 8.86 18.55 -16.42
N ARG A 412 8.26 17.82 -17.36
CA ARG A 412 9.00 17.09 -18.40
C ARG A 412 9.76 18.01 -19.33
N ALA A 413 9.20 19.15 -19.72
CA ALA A 413 9.91 20.12 -20.55
C ALA A 413 11.19 20.63 -19.85
N MET A 414 11.17 20.72 -18.52
CA MET A 414 12.31 21.10 -17.69
C MET A 414 13.30 19.96 -17.40
N GLY A 415 13.03 18.74 -17.88
CA GLY A 415 13.88 17.56 -17.67
C GLY A 415 13.56 16.78 -16.39
N TRP A 416 12.28 16.47 -16.15
CA TRP A 416 11.78 15.59 -15.08
C TRP A 416 12.81 14.51 -14.62
N ASP A 417 12.87 14.24 -13.30
CA ASP A 417 13.80 13.30 -12.64
C ASP A 417 15.30 13.64 -12.78
N GLY A 418 15.60 14.95 -12.82
CA GLY A 418 16.98 15.45 -12.92
C GLY A 418 17.64 15.25 -14.29
N GLY A 419 16.87 14.79 -15.28
CA GLY A 419 17.29 14.71 -16.68
C GLY A 419 17.50 16.08 -17.32
N PRO A 420 18.12 16.12 -18.52
CA PRO A 420 18.25 17.35 -19.28
C PRO A 420 16.87 17.86 -19.76
N PRO A 421 16.68 19.17 -19.92
CA PRO A 421 15.49 19.74 -20.56
C PRO A 421 15.19 19.10 -21.93
N ASP A 422 13.91 18.85 -22.21
CA ASP A 422 13.46 18.22 -23.46
C ASP A 422 12.73 19.24 -24.35
N GLU A 423 13.44 19.72 -25.37
CA GLU A 423 12.91 20.69 -26.34
C GLU A 423 11.85 20.11 -27.28
N GLY A 424 11.90 18.80 -27.54
CA GLY A 424 10.87 18.11 -28.31
C GLY A 424 9.55 18.12 -27.55
N TRP A 425 9.62 17.73 -26.28
CA TRP A 425 8.48 17.75 -25.38
C TRP A 425 7.97 19.18 -25.12
N TYR A 426 8.85 20.16 -24.93
CA TYR A 426 8.48 21.57 -24.77
C TYR A 426 7.61 22.07 -25.94
N ARG A 427 7.98 21.75 -27.19
CA ARG A 427 7.16 22.09 -28.36
C ARG A 427 5.80 21.38 -28.35
N GLN A 428 5.77 20.11 -27.96
CA GLN A 428 4.54 19.32 -27.88
C GLN A 428 3.60 19.84 -26.80
N TRP A 429 4.13 20.19 -25.63
CA TRP A 429 3.39 20.80 -24.53
C TRP A 429 2.75 22.12 -24.97
N ARG A 430 3.55 23.06 -25.50
CA ARG A 430 3.05 24.34 -26.01
C ARG A 430 1.94 24.23 -27.05
N THR A 431 1.99 23.18 -27.87
CA THR A 431 1.01 22.99 -28.96
C THR A 431 -0.29 22.36 -28.45
N ASN A 432 -0.21 21.47 -27.47
CA ASN A 432 -1.35 20.61 -27.09
C ASN A 432 -2.04 21.00 -25.77
N TYR A 433 -1.44 21.88 -24.98
CA TYR A 433 -1.90 22.22 -23.63
C TYR A 433 -2.19 23.72 -23.48
N CYS A 434 -1.36 24.57 -24.09
CA CYS A 434 -1.48 26.02 -23.96
C CYS A 434 -2.42 26.60 -25.04
N ASN A 435 -3.42 27.40 -24.64
CA ASN A 435 -4.34 28.06 -25.58
C ASN A 435 -3.64 29.07 -26.49
N SER A 436 -2.58 29.70 -25.99
CA SER A 436 -1.70 30.57 -26.75
C SER A 436 -0.28 30.53 -26.19
N ALA A 437 0.68 31.15 -26.91
CA ALA A 437 2.05 31.26 -26.42
C ALA A 437 2.16 32.08 -25.13
N ALA A 438 1.30 33.10 -24.94
CA ALA A 438 1.30 33.95 -23.76
C ALA A 438 0.68 33.25 -22.54
N ASP A 439 -0.22 32.30 -22.80
CA ASP A 439 -0.94 31.55 -21.77
C ASP A 439 -0.17 30.34 -21.25
N CYS A 440 1.01 30.06 -21.81
CA CYS A 440 1.82 28.92 -21.40
C CYS A 440 2.67 29.27 -20.18
N PHE A 441 2.84 28.32 -19.25
CA PHE A 441 3.61 28.54 -18.02
C PHE A 441 5.03 29.04 -18.26
N ALA A 442 5.65 28.62 -19.37
CA ALA A 442 6.96 29.11 -19.78
C ALA A 442 7.01 30.63 -19.94
N ALA A 443 5.96 31.24 -20.50
CA ALA A 443 5.88 32.68 -20.72
C ALA A 443 5.85 33.46 -19.39
N ALA A 444 5.28 32.89 -18.32
CA ALA A 444 5.26 33.50 -16.99
C ALA A 444 6.68 33.71 -16.42
N TYR A 445 7.65 32.91 -16.86
CA TYR A 445 9.08 33.03 -16.51
C TYR A 445 9.92 33.60 -17.66
N GLY A 446 9.30 34.19 -18.68
CA GLY A 446 9.99 34.76 -19.84
C GLY A 446 10.77 33.73 -20.67
N ALA A 447 10.44 32.44 -20.54
CA ALA A 447 11.14 31.34 -21.21
C ALA A 447 10.52 31.03 -22.57
N ARG A 448 11.38 30.73 -23.55
CA ARG A 448 11.01 30.38 -24.93
C ARG A 448 11.42 28.95 -25.31
N SER A 449 12.12 28.25 -24.44
CA SER A 449 12.56 26.86 -24.57
C SER A 449 12.41 26.10 -23.24
N GLY A 450 12.50 24.77 -23.26
CA GLY A 450 12.52 23.96 -22.04
C GLY A 450 13.74 24.27 -21.18
N ALA A 451 14.89 24.50 -21.81
CA ALA A 451 16.13 24.88 -21.15
C ALA A 451 16.06 26.27 -20.48
N GLU A 452 15.48 27.26 -21.16
CA GLU A 452 15.26 28.58 -20.56
C GLU A 452 14.28 28.50 -19.38
N LEU A 453 13.23 27.67 -19.48
CA LEU A 453 12.28 27.49 -18.39
C LEU A 453 12.95 26.85 -17.18
N ALA A 454 13.73 25.78 -17.37
CA ALA A 454 14.50 25.13 -16.32
C ALA A 454 15.51 26.07 -15.65
N ALA A 455 16.05 27.06 -16.38
CA ALA A 455 16.98 28.06 -15.85
C ALA A 455 16.28 29.23 -15.15
N ASN A 456 15.12 29.67 -15.65
CA ASN A 456 14.43 30.87 -15.17
C ASN A 456 13.46 30.60 -14.01
N ILE A 457 12.97 29.37 -13.86
CA ILE A 457 12.03 29.02 -12.79
C ILE A 457 12.73 29.05 -11.41
N PRO A 458 12.12 29.66 -10.38
CA PRO A 458 12.64 29.58 -9.01
C PRO A 458 12.74 28.15 -8.51
N ALA A 459 13.79 27.85 -7.73
CA ALA A 459 14.05 26.51 -7.21
C ALA A 459 12.87 25.95 -6.39
N ASP A 460 12.22 26.79 -5.58
CA ASP A 460 11.08 26.36 -4.77
C ASP A 460 9.84 26.03 -5.62
N HIS A 461 9.62 26.73 -6.74
CA HIS A 461 8.53 26.43 -7.67
C HIS A 461 8.77 25.11 -8.40
N ARG A 462 10.01 24.89 -8.84
CA ARG A 462 10.42 23.62 -9.44
C ARG A 462 10.26 22.48 -8.46
N ARG A 463 10.74 22.65 -7.22
CA ARG A 463 10.63 21.64 -6.16
C ARG A 463 9.16 21.32 -5.85
N PHE A 464 8.30 22.33 -5.71
CA PHE A 464 6.88 22.14 -5.49
C PHE A 464 6.28 21.22 -6.56
N LEU A 465 6.50 21.51 -7.85
CA LEU A 465 5.99 20.67 -8.94
C LEU A 465 6.61 19.26 -8.96
N GLN A 466 7.89 19.12 -8.60
CA GLN A 466 8.59 17.82 -8.55
C GLN A 466 8.07 16.89 -7.45
N GLU A 467 7.65 17.47 -6.33
CA GLU A 467 7.24 16.70 -5.15
C GLU A 467 5.77 16.27 -5.21
N LEU A 468 4.96 16.89 -6.08
CA LEU A 468 3.53 16.56 -6.27
C LEU A 468 3.33 15.05 -6.49
N PRO A 469 2.55 14.36 -5.62
CA PRO A 469 2.16 12.99 -5.84
C PRO A 469 1.15 12.84 -6.98
N TRP A 470 1.16 11.69 -7.64
CA TRP A 470 0.25 11.41 -8.77
C TRP A 470 -1.18 11.08 -8.32
N PHE A 471 -1.35 10.72 -7.05
CA PHE A 471 -2.62 10.53 -6.39
C PHE A 471 -2.46 10.80 -4.87
N ALA A 472 -3.56 10.85 -4.13
CA ALA A 472 -3.55 10.87 -2.68
C ALA A 472 -4.73 10.08 -2.11
N VAL A 473 -4.58 9.48 -0.93
CA VAL A 473 -5.67 8.78 -0.23
C VAL A 473 -5.92 9.49 1.11
N LEU A 474 -7.17 9.88 1.36
CA LEU A 474 -7.60 10.44 2.66
C LEU A 474 -8.93 9.83 3.09
N GLY A 475 -8.90 9.04 4.16
CA GLY A 475 -10.06 8.24 4.58
C GLY A 475 -10.53 7.34 3.45
N ASP A 476 -11.83 7.37 3.16
CA ASP A 476 -12.45 6.54 2.12
C ASP A 476 -12.33 7.13 0.69
N HIS A 477 -11.50 8.16 0.49
CA HIS A 477 -11.41 8.89 -0.78
C HIS A 477 -10.04 8.76 -1.44
N LEU A 478 -10.03 8.41 -2.72
CA LEU A 478 -8.85 8.41 -3.58
C LEU A 478 -8.93 9.63 -4.50
N PHE A 479 -7.92 10.49 -4.46
CA PHE A 479 -7.81 11.67 -5.31
C PHE A 479 -6.81 11.41 -6.43
N VAL A 480 -7.24 11.53 -7.68
CA VAL A 480 -6.42 11.35 -8.88
C VAL A 480 -6.88 12.34 -9.95
N HIS A 481 -6.00 12.82 -10.82
CA HIS A 481 -6.35 13.95 -11.70
C HIS A 481 -7.44 13.63 -12.74
N ALA A 482 -7.31 12.55 -13.52
CA ALA A 482 -8.31 12.20 -14.55
C ALA A 482 -9.30 11.13 -14.07
N GLY A 483 -8.81 10.01 -13.53
CA GLY A 483 -9.63 8.89 -13.07
C GLY A 483 -8.85 7.58 -13.02
N MET A 484 -9.55 6.46 -12.82
CA MET A 484 -8.97 5.11 -12.75
C MET A 484 -9.65 4.20 -13.78
N GLU A 485 -8.95 3.16 -14.23
CA GLU A 485 -9.50 2.12 -15.11
C GLU A 485 -10.35 1.12 -14.29
N LEU A 486 -11.20 0.34 -14.97
CA LEU A 486 -12.04 -0.67 -14.31
C LEU A 486 -11.19 -1.75 -13.61
N GLY A 487 -11.78 -2.37 -12.58
CA GLY A 487 -11.12 -3.40 -11.80
C GLY A 487 -10.37 -2.86 -10.58
N PRO A 488 -9.54 -3.69 -9.93
CA PRO A 488 -8.94 -3.35 -8.65
C PRO A 488 -8.08 -2.07 -8.72
N LEU A 489 -8.22 -1.20 -7.71
CA LEU A 489 -7.44 0.03 -7.63
C LEU A 489 -5.97 -0.23 -7.26
N SER A 490 -5.68 -1.20 -6.38
CA SER A 490 -4.32 -1.39 -5.83
C SER A 490 -3.22 -1.57 -6.88
N PRO A 491 -3.37 -2.42 -7.93
CA PRO A 491 -2.34 -2.54 -8.98
C PRO A 491 -2.13 -1.23 -9.76
N GLN A 492 -3.21 -0.47 -9.98
CA GLN A 492 -3.13 0.81 -10.67
C GLN A 492 -2.44 1.86 -9.81
N LEU A 493 -2.73 1.90 -8.50
CA LEU A 493 -2.05 2.79 -7.55
C LEU A 493 -0.56 2.47 -7.45
N ALA A 494 -0.20 1.19 -7.36
CA ALA A 494 1.21 0.78 -7.36
C ALA A 494 1.94 1.25 -8.62
N GLU A 495 1.29 1.24 -9.79
CA GLU A 495 1.86 1.80 -11.02
C GLU A 495 2.08 3.32 -10.94
N LEU A 496 1.11 4.06 -10.37
CA LEU A 496 1.23 5.51 -10.18
C LEU A 496 2.32 5.89 -9.16
N GLU A 497 2.54 5.06 -8.13
CA GLU A 497 3.60 5.26 -7.12
C GLU A 497 5.00 5.20 -7.73
N LEU A 498 5.21 4.34 -8.73
CA LEU A 498 6.52 4.19 -9.37
C LEU A 498 6.94 5.45 -10.14
N ARG A 499 5.99 6.32 -10.53
CA ARG A 499 6.20 7.55 -11.32
C ARG A 499 7.17 7.36 -12.49
N LEU A 500 7.07 6.21 -13.17
CA LEU A 500 8.04 5.82 -14.19
C LEU A 500 8.06 6.81 -15.37
N PRO A 501 9.23 7.04 -15.98
CA PRO A 501 9.33 7.82 -17.20
C PRO A 501 8.58 7.12 -18.33
N MET A 502 7.56 7.78 -18.88
CA MET A 502 6.83 7.27 -20.05
C MET A 502 7.61 7.58 -21.34
N PRO A 503 7.48 6.75 -22.39
CA PRO A 503 8.03 7.05 -23.71
C PRO A 503 7.62 8.43 -24.23
N SER A 504 8.48 9.03 -25.06
CA SER A 504 8.25 10.36 -25.65
C SER A 504 6.87 10.42 -26.34
N GLY A 505 6.08 11.43 -25.99
CA GLY A 505 4.72 11.62 -26.51
C GLY A 505 3.59 11.04 -25.65
N GLN A 506 3.87 10.14 -24.72
CA GLN A 506 2.85 9.50 -23.86
C GLN A 506 2.80 10.13 -22.47
N THR A 507 1.66 10.05 -21.81
CA THR A 507 1.54 10.36 -20.38
C THR A 507 0.67 9.30 -19.71
N GLN A 508 0.64 9.30 -18.38
CA GLN A 508 -0.11 8.31 -17.64
C GLN A 508 -1.63 8.48 -17.82
N HIS A 509 -2.33 7.37 -18.06
CA HIS A 509 -3.77 7.38 -18.35
C HIS A 509 -4.57 7.99 -17.20
N ALA A 510 -4.27 7.60 -15.96
CA ALA A 510 -4.93 8.14 -14.76
C ALA A 510 -4.76 9.67 -14.59
N ILE A 511 -3.81 10.27 -15.31
CA ILE A 511 -3.51 11.70 -15.29
C ILE A 511 -3.98 12.41 -16.57
N ARG A 512 -4.35 11.74 -17.67
CA ARG A 512 -4.75 12.46 -18.92
C ARG A 512 -5.94 11.90 -19.63
N ASP A 513 -6.32 10.66 -19.41
CA ASP A 513 -7.36 10.05 -20.24
C ASP A 513 -8.75 10.53 -19.82
N LYS A 514 -9.36 11.38 -20.66
CA LYS A 514 -10.69 11.94 -20.44
C LYS A 514 -11.80 10.90 -20.46
N ARG A 515 -11.54 9.69 -21.00
CA ARG A 515 -12.50 8.57 -20.96
C ARG A 515 -12.75 8.06 -19.55
N LEU A 516 -11.82 8.29 -18.61
CA LEU A 516 -11.94 7.88 -17.20
C LEU A 516 -12.86 8.80 -16.38
N SER A 517 -13.35 9.89 -16.99
CA SER A 517 -14.16 10.91 -16.31
C SER A 517 -15.52 10.42 -15.82
N THR A 518 -16.09 9.39 -16.47
CA THR A 518 -17.38 8.79 -16.10
C THR A 518 -17.27 7.30 -15.75
N LEU A 519 -16.09 6.72 -15.92
CA LEU A 519 -15.81 5.33 -15.59
C LEU A 519 -15.82 5.16 -14.07
N HIS A 520 -16.60 4.19 -13.60
CA HIS A 520 -16.79 3.90 -12.19
C HIS A 520 -16.99 2.39 -12.00
N ASP A 521 -16.54 1.87 -10.85
CA ASP A 521 -16.74 0.49 -10.44
C ASP A 521 -17.31 0.51 -9.00
N PRO A 522 -18.50 -0.07 -8.75
CA PRO A 522 -19.08 -0.12 -7.41
C PRO A 522 -18.23 -0.94 -6.42
N ASN A 523 -17.33 -1.79 -6.92
CA ASN A 523 -16.44 -2.61 -6.09
C ASN A 523 -15.15 -1.88 -5.68
N TRP A 524 -14.96 -0.64 -6.10
CA TRP A 524 -13.81 0.14 -5.62
C TRP A 524 -13.91 0.37 -4.12
N ASN A 525 -12.79 0.10 -3.44
CA ASN A 525 -12.64 0.31 -2.01
C ASN A 525 -12.58 1.78 -1.60
N TYR A 526 -12.42 2.70 -2.56
CA TYR A 526 -12.42 4.15 -2.35
C TYR A 526 -13.48 4.83 -3.22
N VAL A 527 -13.95 6.00 -2.78
CA VAL A 527 -14.62 6.97 -3.65
C VAL A 527 -13.54 7.70 -4.46
N VAL A 528 -13.53 7.48 -5.77
CA VAL A 528 -12.53 8.08 -6.67
C VAL A 528 -12.95 9.49 -7.07
N VAL A 529 -12.19 10.48 -6.60
CA VAL A 529 -12.41 11.91 -6.82
C VAL A 529 -11.41 12.44 -7.83
N SER A 530 -11.89 13.09 -8.90
CA SER A 530 -11.05 13.61 -9.98
C SER A 530 -11.61 14.85 -10.66
N ALA A 531 -10.86 15.44 -11.59
CA ALA A 531 -11.27 16.61 -12.38
C ALA A 531 -10.90 16.46 -13.87
N HIS A 532 -10.12 17.39 -14.47
CA HIS A 532 -9.54 17.34 -15.84
C HIS A 532 -10.52 17.51 -17.03
N THR A 533 -11.72 16.98 -16.92
CA THR A 533 -12.65 16.89 -18.06
C THR A 533 -13.62 18.06 -18.05
N SER A 534 -13.71 18.80 -19.17
CA SER A 534 -14.66 19.91 -19.30
C SER A 534 -16.11 19.41 -19.22
N ALA A 535 -17.04 20.25 -18.74
CA ALA A 535 -18.45 19.90 -18.61
C ALA A 535 -19.05 19.32 -19.92
N SER A 536 -18.74 19.96 -21.05
CA SER A 536 -19.17 19.52 -22.38
C SER A 536 -18.66 18.13 -22.79
N LYS A 537 -17.49 17.71 -22.28
CA LYS A 537 -16.93 16.38 -22.54
C LYS A 537 -17.44 15.35 -21.55
N LEU A 538 -17.62 15.72 -20.27
CA LEU A 538 -18.26 14.89 -19.27
C LEU A 538 -19.64 14.42 -19.76
N ALA A 539 -20.46 15.33 -20.26
CA ALA A 539 -21.78 14.98 -20.80
C ALA A 539 -21.73 14.03 -22.01
N ARG A 540 -20.67 14.08 -22.83
CA ARG A 540 -20.47 13.15 -23.95
C ARG A 540 -20.00 11.77 -23.52
N HIS A 541 -19.30 11.68 -22.39
CA HIS A 541 -18.83 10.42 -21.83
C HIS A 541 -19.86 9.75 -20.92
N TYR A 542 -20.93 10.46 -20.54
CA TYR A 542 -22.06 9.89 -19.82
C TYR A 542 -22.98 9.12 -20.79
N ALA A 543 -23.23 7.84 -20.49
CA ALA A 543 -24.04 6.95 -21.31
C ALA A 543 -25.47 6.72 -20.76
N GLY A 544 -25.91 7.49 -19.76
CA GLY A 544 -27.25 7.37 -19.17
C GLY A 544 -28.34 8.12 -19.94
N PRO A 545 -29.62 7.92 -19.58
CA PRO A 545 -30.74 8.62 -20.22
C PRO A 545 -30.70 10.12 -19.90
N ASP A 546 -30.83 10.95 -20.93
CA ASP A 546 -30.92 12.42 -20.87
C ASP A 546 -29.68 13.15 -20.25
N PRO A 547 -28.50 13.06 -20.89
CA PRO A 547 -27.30 13.75 -20.41
C PRO A 547 -27.51 15.26 -20.41
N ASN A 548 -27.51 15.91 -19.24
CA ASN A 548 -27.45 17.36 -19.17
C ASN A 548 -26.09 17.81 -19.75
N PRO A 549 -26.06 18.49 -20.93
CA PRO A 549 -24.82 18.84 -21.62
C PRO A 549 -23.95 19.84 -20.84
N ASN A 550 -24.51 20.46 -19.81
CA ASN A 550 -23.87 21.43 -18.93
C ASN A 550 -23.72 20.91 -17.49
N ALA A 551 -23.87 19.60 -17.26
CA ALA A 551 -23.64 19.02 -15.94
C ALA A 551 -22.21 19.34 -15.47
N PRO A 552 -22.03 20.05 -14.34
CA PRO A 552 -20.71 20.48 -13.90
C PRO A 552 -19.92 19.37 -13.18
N HIS A 553 -20.42 18.13 -13.22
CA HIS A 553 -19.85 16.99 -12.53
C HIS A 553 -20.40 15.68 -13.08
N PHE A 554 -19.77 14.58 -12.66
CA PHE A 554 -20.32 13.23 -12.71
C PHE A 554 -20.20 12.61 -11.32
N ILE A 555 -21.28 12.11 -10.75
CA ILE A 555 -21.30 11.49 -9.42
C ILE A 555 -21.94 10.11 -9.52
N ALA A 556 -21.33 9.13 -8.87
CA ALA A 556 -21.85 7.80 -8.61
C ALA A 556 -21.40 7.34 -7.22
N GLU A 557 -21.86 6.17 -6.76
CA GLU A 557 -21.57 5.65 -5.41
C GLU A 557 -20.07 5.69 -5.06
N ARG A 558 -19.20 5.26 -5.97
CA ARG A 558 -17.73 5.22 -5.78
C ARG A 558 -16.97 6.20 -6.67
N ARG A 559 -17.61 7.24 -7.19
CA ARG A 559 -17.01 8.15 -8.18
C ARG A 559 -17.52 9.58 -8.06
N ILE A 560 -16.62 10.55 -8.06
CA ILE A 560 -16.92 11.99 -8.14
C ILE A 560 -15.96 12.65 -9.13
N CYS A 561 -16.43 13.15 -10.26
CA CYS A 561 -15.64 13.92 -11.22
C CYS A 561 -16.16 15.35 -11.27
N LEU A 562 -15.31 16.33 -11.00
CA LEU A 562 -15.63 17.74 -11.15
C LEU A 562 -15.29 18.23 -12.56
N ALA A 563 -16.14 19.08 -13.14
CA ALA A 563 -15.84 19.67 -14.42
C ALA A 563 -14.70 20.70 -14.33
N ALA A 564 -13.76 20.60 -15.25
CA ALA A 564 -12.74 21.63 -15.49
C ALA A 564 -13.34 22.79 -16.28
N THR A 565 -13.73 23.88 -15.60
CA THR A 565 -14.44 25.02 -16.21
C THR A 565 -13.72 26.36 -16.09
N VAL A 566 -12.55 26.39 -15.45
CA VAL A 566 -11.88 27.64 -15.07
C VAL A 566 -11.42 28.48 -16.29
N ASP A 567 -11.11 27.83 -17.42
CA ASP A 567 -10.61 28.49 -18.64
C ASP A 567 -11.71 29.03 -19.58
N HIS A 568 -12.99 28.71 -19.33
CA HIS A 568 -14.09 29.02 -20.26
C HIS A 568 -14.66 30.42 -20.03
N ARG A 569 -14.09 31.42 -20.73
CA ARG A 569 -14.45 32.86 -20.57
C ARG A 569 -15.76 33.29 -21.22
N SER A 570 -16.30 32.53 -22.18
CA SER A 570 -17.48 32.91 -22.99
C SER A 570 -18.84 32.59 -22.36
N ASP A 571 -18.85 31.68 -21.39
CA ASP A 571 -20.02 30.97 -20.88
C ASP A 571 -20.14 31.08 -19.35
N GLY A 572 -19.38 32.00 -18.75
CA GLY A 572 -19.40 32.24 -17.30
C GLY A 572 -18.62 31.18 -16.52
N GLY A 573 -17.43 30.80 -17.02
CA GLY A 573 -16.51 29.86 -16.38
C GLY A 573 -16.22 30.19 -14.91
N GLY A 574 -15.61 29.27 -14.20
CA GLY A 574 -15.39 29.37 -12.76
C GLY A 574 -14.82 28.08 -12.20
N ILE A 575 -14.71 28.02 -10.88
CA ILE A 575 -14.04 26.93 -10.17
C ILE A 575 -15.04 26.13 -9.34
N TRP A 576 -14.93 24.80 -9.44
CA TRP A 576 -15.74 23.85 -8.67
C TRP A 576 -14.93 23.22 -7.54
N ALA A 577 -15.62 22.97 -6.43
CA ALA A 577 -15.14 22.13 -5.35
C ALA A 577 -16.25 21.18 -4.87
N VAL A 578 -15.85 20.09 -4.21
CA VAL A 578 -16.74 19.19 -3.49
C VAL A 578 -16.33 19.11 -2.02
N SER A 579 -17.30 19.24 -1.12
CA SER A 579 -17.16 18.95 0.30
C SER A 579 -17.46 17.48 0.56
N LEU A 580 -16.59 16.79 1.29
CA LEU A 580 -16.73 15.38 1.63
C LEU A 580 -16.79 15.22 3.16
N PRO A 581 -17.60 14.27 3.66
CA PRO A 581 -18.33 13.23 2.91
C PRO A 581 -19.71 13.66 2.37
N SER A 582 -20.15 14.91 2.59
CA SER A 582 -21.50 15.38 2.19
C SER A 582 -21.78 15.38 0.69
N ARG A 583 -20.73 15.35 -0.13
CA ARG A 583 -20.76 15.49 -1.60
C ARG A 583 -21.37 16.81 -2.08
N GLU A 584 -21.45 17.82 -1.21
CA GLU A 584 -21.97 19.13 -1.60
C GLU A 584 -20.99 19.83 -2.55
N LEU A 585 -21.52 20.35 -3.66
CA LEU A 585 -20.73 21.02 -4.67
C LEU A 585 -20.81 22.52 -4.49
N THR A 586 -19.66 23.18 -4.54
CA THR A 586 -19.56 24.64 -4.48
C THR A 586 -18.93 25.15 -5.76
N PHE A 587 -19.58 26.11 -6.40
CA PHE A 587 -19.07 26.84 -7.55
C PHE A 587 -18.78 28.29 -7.18
N ILE A 588 -17.65 28.81 -7.66
CA ILE A 588 -17.33 30.23 -7.58
C ILE A 588 -17.12 30.81 -8.97
N SER A 589 -17.90 31.84 -9.29
CA SER A 589 -17.77 32.61 -10.51
C SER A 589 -16.70 33.71 -10.41
N PRO A 590 -16.18 34.22 -11.53
CA PRO A 590 -15.30 35.39 -11.60
C PRO A 590 -15.91 36.64 -10.97
N GLN A 591 -17.24 36.78 -11.03
CA GLN A 591 -17.97 37.87 -10.39
C GLN A 591 -18.07 37.71 -8.87
N GLY A 592 -17.70 36.53 -8.33
CA GLY A 592 -17.76 36.21 -6.92
C GLY A 592 -19.11 35.64 -6.46
N GLU A 593 -19.97 35.22 -7.39
CA GLU A 593 -21.16 34.46 -7.04
C GLU A 593 -20.75 33.09 -6.53
N VAL A 594 -21.32 32.68 -5.40
CA VAL A 594 -21.19 31.34 -4.85
C VAL A 594 -22.48 30.58 -5.12
N ARG A 595 -22.39 29.40 -5.72
CA ARG A 595 -23.53 28.48 -5.88
C ARG A 595 -23.24 27.17 -5.18
N GLU A 596 -24.12 26.77 -4.30
CA GLU A 596 -24.06 25.48 -3.61
C GLU A 596 -25.14 24.57 -4.21
N LEU A 597 -24.74 23.37 -4.60
CA LEU A 597 -25.62 22.34 -5.15
C LEU A 597 -25.46 21.09 -4.29
N ALA A 598 -26.58 20.53 -3.84
CA ALA A 598 -26.56 19.16 -3.34
C ALA A 598 -26.20 18.23 -4.50
N ALA A 599 -25.25 17.33 -4.31
CA ALA A 599 -25.04 16.23 -5.25
C ALA A 599 -26.30 15.36 -5.24
N VAL A 600 -27.04 15.37 -6.34
CA VAL A 600 -28.12 14.41 -6.58
C VAL A 600 -27.49 13.29 -7.40
N GLU A 601 -27.61 12.05 -6.91
CA GLU A 601 -27.14 10.84 -7.61
C GLU A 601 -27.86 10.60 -8.94
#